data_AF-A0A7X4H640-F1
#
_entry.id   AF-A0A7X4H640-F1
#
_cell.length_a   1.000
_cell.length_b   1.000
_cell.length_c   1.000
_cell.angle_alpha   90.00
_cell.angle_beta   90.00
_cell.angle_gamma   90.00
#
_symmetry.space_group_name_H-M   'P 1'
#
loop_
_entity.id
_entity.type
_entity.pdbx_description
1 polymer ?
#
loop_
_entity_poly.entity_id
_entity_poly.type
_entity_poly.pdbx_seq_one_letter_code
_entity_poly.pdbx_strand_id
1 'polypeptide(L)'
;MMEKEKVDRTIDSKNQILKKYLKINDRDMYRNIDKERNLSFDYENFNERTDLRSAEGIIYSGFGNCLINIEELVKQIEKSDLLAYQYRSNGLINNRSSYVLTKIGENLVPYFSAMIECFEDGFEYSEHVNAFFNSLNAIYSRTQNSQCLPRTPQFFNELVTRIRDEAASKTFKRKVAVRNHNVIRNFESVYDLVDSLFLKYSRLLVLRIDLCYRKEARNSISAEKASEHRKDFLNRSRGNSIFNHRVGYIWKLEYGEYDKHHFHFAFFFDGAKVRNDWFIGNEIGKYWIEFTQGDGAYHVCYKTQYKRPGVGMIRHDDRQMRDNLMFSLAYLVKKEQFLRKKISKRAKAFSTSFKPKSRVGARGRKRKSLNEALVIN
;
A
#
# COMPACT_ATOMS: atom_id res chain seq x y z
N MET A 1 -39.14 6.57 -11.99
CA MET A 1 -38.83 7.12 -10.64
C MET A 1 -38.14 6.07 -9.76
N MET A 2 -38.73 4.89 -9.55
CA MET A 2 -38.12 3.80 -8.75
C MET A 2 -36.75 3.29 -9.21
N GLU A 3 -36.47 3.25 -10.52
CA GLU A 3 -35.15 2.80 -11.02
C GLU A 3 -34.03 3.81 -10.76
N LYS A 4 -34.30 5.11 -10.97
CA LYS A 4 -33.34 6.18 -10.62
C LYS A 4 -33.05 6.18 -9.12
N GLU A 5 -34.07 6.08 -8.27
CA GLU A 5 -33.87 6.01 -6.82
C GLU A 5 -33.10 4.76 -6.36
N LYS A 6 -33.27 3.61 -7.02
CA LYS A 6 -32.47 2.40 -6.72
C LYS A 6 -31.02 2.57 -7.15
N VAL A 7 -30.77 3.19 -8.30
CA VAL A 7 -29.43 3.49 -8.81
C VAL A 7 -28.73 4.50 -7.89
N ASP A 8 -29.41 5.58 -7.51
CA ASP A 8 -28.87 6.63 -6.63
C ASP A 8 -28.54 6.08 -5.24
N ARG A 9 -29.42 5.24 -4.65
CA ARG A 9 -29.16 4.55 -3.38
C ARG A 9 -27.97 3.59 -3.46
N THR A 10 -27.78 2.93 -4.60
CA THR A 10 -26.66 2.00 -4.81
C THR A 10 -25.33 2.73 -4.95
N ILE A 11 -25.33 3.89 -5.63
CA ILE A 11 -24.16 4.76 -5.77
C ILE A 11 -23.77 5.36 -4.42
N ASP A 12 -24.74 5.82 -3.63
CA ASP A 12 -24.47 6.39 -2.30
C ASP A 12 -23.89 5.33 -1.34
N SER A 13 -24.45 4.12 -1.32
CA SER A 13 -23.92 2.98 -0.57
C SER A 13 -22.46 2.66 -0.93
N LYS A 14 -22.13 2.64 -2.23
CA LYS A 14 -20.74 2.43 -2.69
C LYS A 14 -19.80 3.54 -2.23
N ASN A 15 -20.22 4.80 -2.35
CA ASN A 15 -19.42 5.94 -1.91
C ASN A 15 -19.17 5.90 -0.40
N GLN A 16 -20.16 5.50 0.40
CA GLN A 16 -20.00 5.31 1.85
C GLN A 16 -18.99 4.20 2.18
N ILE A 17 -18.99 3.08 1.44
CA ILE A 17 -18.01 1.99 1.61
C ILE A 17 -16.60 2.44 1.28
N LEU A 18 -16.42 3.13 0.16
CA LEU A 18 -15.12 3.67 -0.22
C LEU A 18 -14.63 4.64 0.86
N LYS A 19 -15.48 5.55 1.33
CA LYS A 19 -15.16 6.45 2.45
C LYS A 19 -14.83 5.69 3.74
N LYS A 20 -15.53 4.59 4.05
CA LYS A 20 -15.30 3.79 5.26
C LYS A 20 -13.91 3.14 5.26
N TYR A 21 -13.53 2.46 4.18
CA TYR A 21 -12.33 1.63 4.16
C TYR A 21 -11.09 2.31 3.56
N LEU A 22 -11.25 3.28 2.65
CA LEU A 22 -10.12 3.97 2.00
C LEU A 22 -9.71 5.27 2.69
N LYS A 23 -10.43 5.71 3.74
CA LYS A 23 -10.04 6.86 4.59
C LYS A 23 -8.94 6.48 5.59
N ILE A 24 -7.86 5.90 5.08
CA ILE A 24 -6.62 5.69 5.81
C ILE A 24 -5.80 6.98 5.67
N ASN A 25 -5.26 7.54 6.75
CA ASN A 25 -4.43 8.74 6.63
C ASN A 25 -3.05 8.40 6.02
N ASP A 26 -2.41 9.36 5.36
CA ASP A 26 -1.15 9.11 4.66
C ASP A 26 -0.02 8.72 5.64
N ARG A 27 0.02 9.34 6.82
CA ARG A 27 1.01 9.02 7.87
C ARG A 27 0.93 7.57 8.34
N ASP A 28 -0.27 7.01 8.48
CA ASP A 28 -0.49 5.59 8.79
C ASP A 28 -0.07 4.70 7.62
N MET A 29 -0.25 5.15 6.38
CA MET A 29 0.26 4.42 5.21
C MET A 29 1.79 4.35 5.22
N TYR A 30 2.48 5.49 5.36
CA TYR A 30 3.95 5.49 5.40
C TYR A 30 4.51 4.76 6.63
N ARG A 31 3.87 4.85 7.80
CA ARG A 31 4.26 4.05 8.97
C ARG A 31 4.14 2.56 8.73
N ASN A 32 3.13 2.10 7.98
CA ASN A 32 3.01 0.69 7.64
C ASN A 32 4.04 0.26 6.59
N ILE A 33 4.39 1.14 5.64
CA ILE A 33 5.51 0.91 4.71
C ILE A 33 6.81 0.69 5.51
N ASP A 34 7.08 1.54 6.52
CA ASP A 34 8.25 1.38 7.38
C ASP A 34 8.20 0.10 8.21
N LYS A 35 7.04 -0.25 8.79
CA LYS A 35 6.88 -1.50 9.53
C LYS A 35 7.15 -2.72 8.66
N GLU A 36 6.67 -2.73 7.42
CA GLU A 36 6.90 -3.83 6.48
C GLU A 36 8.36 -3.85 6.02
N ARG A 37 9.02 -2.70 5.83
CA ARG A 37 10.48 -2.64 5.64
C ARG A 37 11.22 -3.24 6.85
N ASN A 38 10.83 -2.91 8.08
CA ASN A 38 11.43 -3.48 9.28
C ASN A 38 11.17 -4.99 9.42
N LEU A 39 9.96 -5.47 9.12
CA LEU A 39 9.68 -6.90 9.04
C LEU A 39 10.57 -7.59 8.01
N SER A 40 10.81 -6.94 6.87
CA SER A 40 11.73 -7.44 5.85
C SER A 40 13.19 -7.50 6.31
N PHE A 41 13.61 -6.57 7.18
CA PHE A 41 14.92 -6.61 7.83
C PHE A 41 15.02 -7.77 8.83
N ASP A 42 13.97 -8.00 9.60
CA ASP A 42 13.93 -9.12 10.53
C ASP A 42 14.06 -10.46 9.79
N TYR A 43 13.44 -10.61 8.61
CA TYR A 43 13.62 -11.80 7.76
C TYR A 43 15.08 -12.01 7.31
N GLU A 44 15.87 -10.95 7.11
CA GLU A 44 17.29 -11.09 6.75
C GLU A 44 18.15 -11.74 7.81
N ASN A 45 17.84 -11.48 9.08
CA ASN A 45 18.63 -11.94 10.22
C ASN A 45 18.11 -13.28 10.79
N PHE A 46 17.05 -13.84 10.20
CA PHE A 46 16.28 -14.97 10.75
C PHE A 46 16.60 -16.34 10.13
N ASN A 47 17.51 -16.43 9.15
CA ASN A 47 17.75 -17.63 8.31
C ASN A 47 18.23 -18.92 9.04
N GLU A 48 18.19 -19.01 10.38
CA GLU A 48 18.60 -20.20 11.15
C GLU A 48 17.51 -20.86 12.04
N ARG A 49 16.29 -20.31 12.23
CA ARG A 49 15.26 -20.96 13.09
C ARG A 49 13.83 -20.86 12.53
N THR A 50 13.03 -21.90 12.78
CA THR A 50 11.70 -22.14 12.17
C THR A 50 10.50 -21.57 12.94
N ASP A 51 10.68 -20.74 13.98
CA ASP A 51 9.55 -20.11 14.71
C ASP A 51 9.84 -18.64 15.09
N LEU A 52 8.90 -17.76 14.72
CA LEU A 52 8.99 -16.29 14.67
C LEU A 52 8.57 -15.60 15.98
N ARG A 53 8.71 -16.23 17.14
CA ARG A 53 8.09 -15.73 18.39
C ARG A 53 8.89 -14.69 19.19
N SER A 54 10.11 -14.30 18.82
CA SER A 54 10.95 -13.49 19.72
C SER A 54 12.04 -12.63 19.04
N ALA A 55 11.70 -11.81 18.06
CA ALA A 55 12.66 -10.82 17.53
C ALA A 55 12.28 -9.41 18.00
N GLU A 56 13.00 -8.87 18.98
CA GLU A 56 13.06 -7.43 19.25
C GLU A 56 14.07 -6.81 18.26
N GLY A 57 13.59 -6.40 17.09
CA GLY A 57 14.41 -5.82 16.02
C GLY A 57 14.67 -4.32 16.21
N ILE A 58 15.89 -3.89 15.88
CA ILE A 58 16.30 -2.48 15.82
C ILE A 58 15.44 -1.77 14.76
N ILE A 59 14.72 -0.74 15.17
CA ILE A 59 13.80 0.02 14.33
C ILE A 59 14.62 0.93 13.38
N TYR A 60 14.66 0.63 12.08
CA TYR A 60 15.03 1.63 11.06
C TYR A 60 13.89 2.65 10.93
N SER A 61 13.72 3.49 11.94
CA SER A 61 12.74 4.56 11.93
C SER A 61 13.27 5.73 11.12
N GLY A 62 12.63 6.10 10.02
CA GLY A 62 12.98 7.38 9.36
C GLY A 62 12.59 7.53 7.90
N PHE A 63 12.64 6.46 7.11
CA PHE A 63 12.44 6.56 5.66
C PHE A 63 11.00 6.98 5.29
N GLY A 64 10.00 6.28 5.80
CA GLY A 64 8.59 6.63 5.62
C GLY A 64 8.24 7.93 6.32
N ASN A 65 8.88 8.28 7.45
CA ASN A 65 8.76 9.59 8.07
C ASN A 65 9.27 10.72 7.16
N CYS A 66 10.32 10.49 6.36
CA CYS A 66 10.80 11.44 5.38
C CYS A 66 9.80 11.63 4.23
N LEU A 67 9.36 10.53 3.62
CA LEU A 67 8.43 10.59 2.49
C LEU A 67 7.07 11.18 2.86
N ILE A 68 6.54 10.89 4.05
CA ILE A 68 5.31 11.55 4.53
C ILE A 68 5.51 13.06 4.74
N ASN A 69 6.68 13.48 5.24
CA ASN A 69 6.95 14.91 5.42
C ASN A 69 6.98 15.63 4.07
N ILE A 70 7.55 15.01 3.02
CA ILE A 70 7.50 15.55 1.65
C ILE A 70 6.06 15.59 1.14
N GLU A 71 5.31 14.49 1.27
CA GLU A 71 3.90 14.41 0.84
C GLU A 71 3.04 15.51 1.51
N GLU A 72 3.16 15.68 2.83
CA GLU A 72 2.43 16.70 3.59
C GLU A 72 2.89 18.12 3.24
N LEU A 73 4.19 18.35 3.05
CA LEU A 73 4.74 19.63 2.64
C LEU A 73 4.17 20.07 1.29
N VAL A 74 4.19 19.20 0.29
CA VAL A 74 3.68 19.52 -1.06
C VAL A 74 2.17 19.80 -1.01
N LYS A 75 1.41 19.02 -0.23
CA LYS A 75 -0.03 19.29 0.01
C LYS A 75 -0.30 20.61 0.73
N GLN A 76 0.61 21.08 1.57
CA GLN A 76 0.52 22.41 2.18
C GLN A 76 0.81 23.51 1.16
N ILE A 77 1.83 23.33 0.31
CA ILE A 77 2.17 24.26 -0.77
C ILE A 77 1.03 24.39 -1.78
N GLU A 78 0.33 23.30 -2.11
CA GLU A 78 -0.87 23.31 -2.97
C GLU A 78 -2.00 24.20 -2.46
N LYS A 79 -2.10 24.38 -1.14
CA LYS A 79 -3.22 25.06 -0.47
C LYS A 79 -2.84 26.46 0.01
N SER A 80 -1.63 26.94 -0.32
CA SER A 80 -1.06 28.14 0.28
C SER A 80 -0.18 28.90 -0.70
N ASP A 81 -0.32 30.23 -0.69
CA ASP A 81 0.53 31.14 -1.44
C ASP A 81 1.80 31.55 -0.68
N LEU A 82 2.00 31.02 0.54
CA LEU A 82 3.20 31.30 1.33
C LEU A 82 4.46 30.76 0.62
N LEU A 83 5.55 31.52 0.68
CA LEU A 83 6.89 31.03 0.33
C LEU A 83 7.56 30.42 1.57
N ALA A 84 8.74 29.81 1.44
CA ALA A 84 9.46 29.27 2.60
C ALA A 84 9.87 30.39 3.58
N TYR A 85 10.29 31.53 3.04
CA TYR A 85 10.66 32.73 3.78
C TYR A 85 9.86 33.93 3.29
N GLN A 86 9.53 34.80 4.23
CA GLN A 86 9.00 36.13 3.96
C GLN A 86 10.03 37.20 4.34
N TYR A 87 10.01 38.28 3.57
CA TYR A 87 10.82 39.46 3.84
C TYR A 87 10.17 40.31 4.94
N ARG A 88 10.93 40.67 5.97
CA ARG A 88 10.56 41.72 6.93
C ARG A 88 11.54 42.88 6.84
N SER A 89 11.00 44.06 6.51
CA SER A 89 11.72 45.33 6.68
C SER A 89 11.64 45.73 8.15
N ASN A 90 12.77 45.82 8.84
CA ASN A 90 12.82 46.44 10.15
C ASN A 90 12.99 47.95 9.94
N GLY A 91 11.97 48.73 10.30
CA GLY A 91 11.95 50.20 10.15
C GLY A 91 12.90 50.98 11.06
N LEU A 92 14.03 50.39 11.48
CA LEU A 92 15.05 51.08 12.28
C LEU A 92 16.36 51.18 11.49
N ILE A 93 16.91 52.40 11.51
CA ILE A 93 18.11 53.05 10.95
C ILE A 93 19.27 52.16 10.43
N ASN A 94 19.41 50.92 10.90
CA ASN A 94 20.35 49.95 10.33
C ASN A 94 19.59 48.98 9.42
N ASN A 95 19.59 49.32 8.12
CA ASN A 95 18.92 48.70 6.96
C ASN A 95 19.18 47.18 6.75
N ARG A 96 19.05 46.35 7.78
CA ARG A 96 19.21 44.90 7.73
C ARG A 96 17.84 44.28 7.45
N SER A 97 17.62 44.04 6.17
CA SER A 97 16.61 43.11 5.68
C SER A 97 16.71 41.77 6.42
N SER A 98 15.61 41.28 6.99
CA SER A 98 15.58 39.96 7.64
C SER A 98 14.59 39.03 6.96
N TYR A 99 15.02 37.80 6.72
CA TYR A 99 14.16 36.72 6.25
C TYR A 99 13.62 35.97 7.46
N VAL A 100 12.30 35.78 7.52
CA VAL A 100 11.62 35.01 8.56
C VAL A 100 10.97 33.80 7.93
N LEU A 101 11.10 32.64 8.56
CA LEU A 101 10.43 31.41 8.11
C LEU A 101 8.92 31.57 8.19
N THR A 102 8.23 31.10 7.15
CA THR A 102 6.78 30.86 7.22
C THR A 102 6.52 29.45 7.74
N LYS A 103 5.23 29.08 7.85
CA LYS A 103 4.88 27.70 8.18
C LYS A 103 5.41 26.67 7.17
N ILE A 104 5.48 27.03 5.89
CA ILE A 104 6.08 26.17 4.85
C ILE A 104 7.59 26.07 5.07
N GLY A 105 8.25 27.18 5.40
CA GLY A 105 9.67 27.19 5.73
C GLY A 105 10.01 26.31 6.93
N GLU A 106 9.24 26.38 8.01
CA GLU A 106 9.40 25.54 9.21
C GLU A 106 9.34 24.04 8.90
N ASN A 107 8.50 23.64 7.94
CA ASN A 107 8.30 22.25 7.54
C ASN A 107 9.26 21.79 6.44
N LEU A 108 10.01 22.70 5.81
CA LEU A 108 10.94 22.41 4.71
C LEU A 108 12.40 22.53 5.17
N VAL A 109 12.81 23.69 5.68
CA VAL A 109 14.22 24.06 5.84
C VAL A 109 14.97 23.15 6.82
N PRO A 110 14.46 22.86 8.04
CA PRO A 110 15.17 21.99 8.98
C PRO A 110 15.28 20.53 8.50
N TYR A 111 14.32 20.09 7.69
CA TYR A 111 14.21 18.70 7.23
C TYR A 111 14.82 18.46 5.84
N PHE A 112 15.30 19.52 5.19
CA PHE A 112 15.70 19.48 3.79
C PHE A 112 16.80 18.46 3.49
N SER A 113 17.79 18.29 4.37
CA SER A 113 18.85 17.27 4.18
C SER A 113 18.25 15.86 4.13
N ALA A 114 17.44 15.52 5.13
CA ALA A 114 16.79 14.22 5.22
C ALA A 114 15.86 13.98 4.01
N MET A 115 15.14 15.03 3.57
CA MET A 115 14.28 14.98 2.37
C MET A 115 15.04 14.64 1.08
N ILE A 116 16.28 15.12 0.94
CA ILE A 116 17.13 14.77 -0.21
C ILE A 116 17.64 13.33 -0.06
N GLU A 117 18.12 12.97 1.14
CA GLU A 117 18.73 11.67 1.43
C GLU A 117 17.75 10.50 1.31
N CYS A 118 16.44 10.73 1.45
CA CYS A 118 15.43 9.68 1.28
C CYS A 118 15.04 9.40 -0.18
N PHE A 119 15.72 10.01 -1.16
CA PHE A 119 15.59 9.61 -2.56
C PHE A 119 16.35 8.31 -2.83
N GLU A 120 15.68 7.36 -3.48
CA GLU A 120 16.21 6.06 -3.86
C GLU A 120 15.86 5.77 -5.33
N ASP A 121 16.87 5.45 -6.13
CA ASP A 121 16.67 5.14 -7.53
C ASP A 121 15.89 3.83 -7.77
N GLY A 122 15.16 3.83 -8.88
CA GLY A 122 14.33 2.69 -9.30
C GLY A 122 12.99 2.56 -8.56
N PHE A 123 12.70 3.44 -7.61
CA PHE A 123 11.35 3.59 -7.06
C PHE A 123 10.49 4.55 -7.88
N GLU A 124 9.19 4.37 -7.77
CA GLU A 124 8.15 5.26 -8.25
C GLU A 124 7.37 5.75 -7.03
N TYR A 125 7.59 7.03 -6.71
CA TYR A 125 6.93 7.70 -5.58
C TYR A 125 5.54 8.20 -5.95
N SER A 126 4.77 8.60 -4.94
CA SER A 126 3.56 9.41 -5.09
C SER A 126 3.80 10.65 -5.96
N GLU A 127 2.74 11.24 -6.51
CA GLU A 127 2.94 12.38 -7.42
C GLU A 127 3.43 13.60 -6.65
N HIS A 128 2.98 13.78 -5.40
CA HIS A 128 3.45 14.86 -4.54
C HIS A 128 4.95 14.73 -4.24
N VAL A 129 5.41 13.53 -3.86
CA VAL A 129 6.85 13.29 -3.64
C VAL A 129 7.65 13.48 -4.93
N ASN A 130 7.14 13.02 -6.08
CA ASN A 130 7.78 13.30 -7.37
C ASN A 130 7.82 14.80 -7.68
N ALA A 131 6.78 15.57 -7.34
CA ALA A 131 6.77 17.02 -7.59
C ALA A 131 7.89 17.73 -6.82
N PHE A 132 8.16 17.31 -5.58
CA PHE A 132 9.32 17.79 -4.81
C PHE A 132 10.64 17.48 -5.52
N PHE A 133 10.91 16.20 -5.84
CA PHE A 133 12.17 15.80 -6.45
C PHE A 133 12.36 16.35 -7.88
N ASN A 134 11.30 16.40 -8.68
CA ASN A 134 11.33 17.00 -10.02
C ASN A 134 11.66 18.50 -9.94
N SER A 135 11.04 19.22 -9.02
CA SER A 135 11.30 20.65 -8.81
C SER A 135 12.73 20.90 -8.35
N LEU A 136 13.24 20.06 -7.44
CA LEU A 136 14.61 20.12 -6.98
C LEU A 136 15.62 19.87 -8.12
N ASN A 137 15.41 18.79 -8.88
CA ASN A 137 16.24 18.44 -10.03
C ASN A 137 16.25 19.55 -11.08
N ALA A 138 15.10 20.20 -11.33
CA ALA A 138 15.00 21.31 -12.27
C ALA A 138 15.83 22.54 -11.85
N ILE A 139 16.03 22.77 -10.54
CA ILE A 139 16.96 23.79 -10.03
C ILE A 139 18.39 23.31 -10.21
N TYR A 140 18.69 22.07 -9.78
CA TYR A 140 20.03 21.52 -9.83
C TYR A 140 20.63 21.50 -11.25
N SER A 141 19.86 21.05 -12.25
CA SER A 141 20.29 21.01 -13.65
C SER A 141 20.64 22.40 -14.23
N ARG A 142 20.13 23.50 -13.66
CA ARG A 142 20.49 24.87 -14.06
C ARG A 142 21.78 25.36 -13.43
N THR A 143 22.14 24.83 -12.26
CA THR A 143 23.28 25.31 -11.46
C THR A 143 24.64 24.79 -11.92
N GLN A 144 24.69 23.86 -12.90
CA GLN A 144 25.82 23.32 -13.67
C GLN A 144 27.22 23.12 -13.03
N ASN A 145 27.48 23.34 -11.74
CA ASN A 145 28.82 23.12 -11.14
C ASN A 145 28.92 23.26 -9.61
N SER A 146 27.82 23.16 -8.84
CA SER A 146 27.91 23.23 -7.37
C SER A 146 27.84 21.83 -6.74
N GLN A 147 28.90 21.41 -6.03
CA GLN A 147 28.93 20.17 -5.25
C GLN A 147 27.87 20.14 -4.12
N CYS A 148 27.25 21.27 -3.78
CA CYS A 148 26.23 21.39 -2.74
C CYS A 148 25.09 22.32 -3.18
N LEU A 149 23.84 21.93 -2.89
CA LEU A 149 22.66 22.78 -3.10
C LEU A 149 22.70 23.98 -2.14
N PRO A 150 22.51 25.22 -2.62
CA PRO A 150 22.53 26.40 -1.77
C PRO A 150 21.39 26.35 -0.76
N ARG A 151 21.63 26.81 0.48
CA ARG A 151 20.61 26.87 1.55
C ARG A 151 20.21 28.29 1.89
N THR A 152 19.99 29.11 0.86
CA THR A 152 19.59 30.51 1.01
C THR A 152 18.07 30.66 1.02
N PRO A 153 17.53 31.75 1.61
CA PRO A 153 16.09 32.03 1.55
C PRO A 153 15.53 32.07 0.12
N GLN A 154 16.30 32.60 -0.83
CA GLN A 154 15.92 32.67 -2.24
C GLN A 154 15.80 31.28 -2.86
N PHE A 155 16.76 30.38 -2.57
CA PHE A 155 16.69 29.00 -3.04
C PHE A 155 15.43 28.29 -2.55
N PHE A 156 15.13 28.38 -1.25
CA PHE A 156 13.93 27.73 -0.70
C PHE A 156 12.63 28.35 -1.23
N ASN A 157 12.60 29.66 -1.45
CA ASN A 157 11.46 30.34 -2.06
C ASN A 157 11.25 29.92 -3.53
N GLU A 158 12.33 29.76 -4.29
CA GLU A 158 12.29 29.23 -5.66
C GLU A 158 11.78 27.79 -5.67
N LEU A 159 12.31 26.93 -4.80
CA LEU A 159 11.88 25.53 -4.68
C LEU A 159 10.37 25.44 -4.39
N VAL A 160 9.86 26.20 -3.41
CA VAL A 160 8.43 26.24 -3.09
C VAL A 160 7.61 26.70 -4.29
N THR A 161 8.06 27.72 -5.02
CA THR A 161 7.38 28.21 -6.23
C THR A 161 7.29 27.13 -7.30
N ARG A 162 8.38 26.42 -7.58
CA ARG A 162 8.39 25.34 -8.57
C ARG A 162 7.49 24.17 -8.18
N ILE A 163 7.52 23.76 -6.91
CA ILE A 163 6.64 22.71 -6.41
C ILE A 163 5.18 23.12 -6.63
N ARG A 164 4.83 24.39 -6.34
CA ARG A 164 3.50 24.92 -6.57
C ARG A 164 3.10 24.87 -8.05
N ASP A 165 3.99 25.30 -8.94
CA ASP A 165 3.73 25.31 -10.38
C ASP A 165 3.54 23.88 -10.94
N GLU A 166 4.39 22.94 -10.53
CA GLU A 166 4.27 21.52 -10.89
C GLU A 166 2.94 20.94 -10.38
N ALA A 167 2.58 21.19 -9.11
CA ALA A 167 1.35 20.71 -8.50
C ALA A 167 0.08 21.36 -9.10
N ALA A 168 0.19 22.61 -9.57
CA ALA A 168 -0.89 23.30 -10.27
C ALA A 168 -1.11 22.74 -11.69
N SER A 169 -0.11 22.07 -12.28
CA SER A 169 -0.13 21.60 -13.66
C SER A 169 -1.23 20.58 -13.95
N LYS A 170 -1.76 20.61 -15.19
CA LYS A 170 -2.75 19.62 -15.65
C LYS A 170 -2.19 18.20 -15.62
N THR A 171 -0.91 18.03 -15.93
CA THR A 171 -0.23 16.73 -15.95
C THR A 171 -0.18 16.11 -14.56
N PHE A 172 0.24 16.88 -13.55
CA PHE A 172 0.25 16.43 -12.15
C PHE A 172 -1.15 16.02 -11.69
N LYS A 173 -2.15 16.91 -11.85
CA LYS A 173 -3.54 16.65 -11.44
C LYS A 173 -4.10 15.39 -12.10
N ARG A 174 -3.82 15.18 -13.38
CA ARG A 174 -4.22 13.97 -14.11
C ARG A 174 -3.56 12.72 -13.53
N LYS A 175 -2.26 12.75 -13.23
CA LYS A 175 -1.56 11.58 -12.67
C LYS A 175 -2.06 11.23 -11.27
N VAL A 176 -2.29 12.23 -10.41
CA VAL A 176 -2.92 12.06 -9.09
C VAL A 176 -4.30 11.39 -9.24
N ALA A 177 -5.14 11.91 -10.14
CA ALA A 177 -6.46 11.36 -10.40
C ALA A 177 -6.40 9.91 -10.89
N VAL A 178 -5.48 9.58 -11.80
CA VAL A 178 -5.28 8.20 -12.30
C VAL A 178 -4.87 7.25 -11.17
N ARG A 179 -3.94 7.66 -10.30
CA ARG A 179 -3.52 6.84 -9.15
C ARG A 179 -4.68 6.60 -8.18
N ASN A 180 -5.43 7.64 -7.84
CA ASN A 180 -6.61 7.51 -6.98
C ASN A 180 -7.67 6.59 -7.61
N HIS A 181 -7.92 6.75 -8.91
CA HIS A 181 -8.86 5.89 -9.63
C HIS A 181 -8.42 4.43 -9.63
N ASN A 182 -7.12 4.14 -9.77
CA ASN A 182 -6.61 2.76 -9.72
C ASN A 182 -6.79 2.14 -8.33
N VAL A 183 -6.54 2.89 -7.24
CA VAL A 183 -6.79 2.43 -5.86
C VAL A 183 -8.27 2.09 -5.67
N ILE A 184 -9.17 2.98 -6.11
CA ILE A 184 -10.62 2.75 -6.02
C ILE A 184 -11.01 1.49 -6.80
N ARG A 185 -10.60 1.38 -8.07
CA ARG A 185 -10.93 0.23 -8.93
C ARG A 185 -10.41 -1.09 -8.34
N ASN A 186 -9.18 -1.10 -7.84
CA ASN A 186 -8.59 -2.28 -7.21
C ASN A 186 -9.37 -2.66 -5.93
N PHE A 187 -9.75 -1.68 -5.11
CA PHE A 187 -10.53 -1.93 -3.90
C PHE A 187 -11.96 -2.40 -4.21
N GLU A 188 -12.61 -1.86 -5.24
CA GLU A 188 -13.91 -2.37 -5.69
C GLU A 188 -13.81 -3.85 -6.11
N SER A 189 -12.73 -4.24 -6.80
CA SER A 189 -12.51 -5.64 -7.18
C SER A 189 -12.34 -6.56 -5.97
N VAL A 190 -11.67 -6.08 -4.91
CA VAL A 190 -11.55 -6.76 -3.62
C VAL A 190 -12.91 -6.89 -2.94
N TYR A 191 -13.61 -5.76 -2.78
CA TYR A 191 -14.90 -5.70 -2.12
C TYR A 191 -15.88 -6.67 -2.78
N ASP A 192 -16.00 -6.59 -4.11
CA ASP A 192 -16.91 -7.44 -4.85
C ASP A 192 -16.59 -8.93 -4.71
N LEU A 193 -15.31 -9.30 -4.72
CA LEU A 193 -14.89 -10.69 -4.51
C LEU A 193 -15.30 -11.15 -3.11
N VAL A 194 -14.89 -10.40 -2.08
CA VAL A 194 -15.12 -10.77 -0.67
C VAL A 194 -16.62 -10.84 -0.36
N ASP A 195 -17.41 -9.85 -0.81
CA ASP A 195 -18.85 -9.85 -0.59
C ASP A 195 -19.52 -11.04 -1.31
N SER A 196 -19.15 -11.32 -2.57
CA SER A 196 -19.64 -12.49 -3.30
C SER A 196 -19.31 -13.82 -2.59
N LEU A 197 -18.13 -13.92 -1.97
CA LEU A 197 -17.74 -15.09 -1.19
C LEU A 197 -18.62 -15.24 0.06
N PHE A 198 -18.86 -14.18 0.84
CA PHE A 198 -19.72 -14.26 2.03
C PHE A 198 -21.22 -14.43 1.70
N LEU A 199 -21.66 -14.00 0.52
CA LEU A 199 -22.99 -14.33 0.02
C LEU A 199 -23.12 -15.83 -0.28
N LYS A 200 -22.05 -16.47 -0.78
CA LYS A 200 -22.06 -17.89 -1.15
C LYS A 200 -21.74 -18.85 0.00
N TYR A 201 -20.76 -18.54 0.84
CA TYR A 201 -20.27 -19.42 1.92
C TYR A 201 -20.71 -18.92 3.29
N SER A 202 -21.10 -19.83 4.19
CA SER A 202 -21.58 -19.47 5.54
C SER A 202 -20.46 -18.94 6.44
N ARG A 203 -19.23 -19.39 6.17
CA ARG A 203 -17.99 -18.98 6.80
C ARG A 203 -16.82 -19.21 5.85
N LEU A 204 -15.82 -18.36 5.91
CA LEU A 204 -14.58 -18.47 5.15
C LEU A 204 -13.44 -18.71 6.12
N LEU A 205 -12.51 -19.57 5.76
CA LEU A 205 -11.20 -19.61 6.38
C LEU A 205 -10.27 -18.70 5.56
N VAL A 206 -9.90 -17.57 6.14
CA VAL A 206 -9.05 -16.55 5.51
C VAL A 206 -7.62 -16.73 5.96
N LEU A 207 -6.71 -16.88 5.01
CA LEU A 207 -5.27 -17.01 5.24
C LEU A 207 -4.57 -15.83 4.56
N ARG A 208 -3.68 -15.16 5.29
CA ARG A 208 -2.70 -14.25 4.69
C ARG A 208 -1.31 -14.84 4.81
N ILE A 209 -0.57 -14.78 3.72
CA ILE A 209 0.79 -15.30 3.63
C ILE A 209 1.61 -14.40 2.72
N ASP A 210 2.83 -14.15 3.13
CA ASP A 210 3.81 -13.41 2.36
C ASP A 210 4.79 -14.44 1.79
N LEU A 211 4.94 -14.46 0.48
CA LEU A 211 5.85 -15.34 -0.24
C LEU A 211 7.02 -14.50 -0.78
N CYS A 212 8.22 -14.78 -0.32
CA CYS A 212 9.43 -14.03 -0.66
C CYS A 212 10.54 -14.98 -1.11
N TYR A 213 11.74 -14.43 -1.30
CA TYR A 213 12.92 -15.20 -1.68
C TYR A 213 13.99 -15.06 -0.60
N ARG A 214 14.78 -16.12 -0.42
CA ARG A 214 15.89 -16.12 0.52
C ARG A 214 16.96 -15.11 0.13
N LYS A 215 17.77 -14.71 1.10
CA LYS A 215 18.85 -13.73 0.94
C LYS A 215 19.80 -14.07 -0.20
N GLU A 216 20.09 -15.35 -0.38
CA GLU A 216 21.03 -15.88 -1.38
C GLU A 216 20.51 -15.71 -2.81
N ALA A 217 19.18 -15.75 -3.01
CA ALA A 217 18.54 -15.72 -4.32
C ALA A 217 17.88 -14.39 -4.67
N ARG A 218 17.29 -13.67 -3.70
CA ARG A 218 16.38 -12.54 -3.95
C ARG A 218 16.96 -11.40 -4.80
N ASN A 219 18.27 -11.19 -4.79
CA ASN A 219 18.93 -10.14 -5.59
C ASN A 219 19.01 -10.50 -7.08
N SER A 220 18.97 -11.79 -7.44
CA SER A 220 18.97 -12.25 -8.83
C SER A 220 17.56 -12.36 -9.41
N ILE A 221 16.52 -12.29 -8.56
CA ILE A 221 15.13 -12.35 -8.99
C ILE A 221 14.71 -11.00 -9.55
N SER A 222 14.46 -10.95 -10.87
CA SER A 222 13.83 -9.80 -11.51
C SER A 222 12.31 -9.75 -11.28
N ALA A 223 11.70 -8.58 -11.52
CA ALA A 223 10.25 -8.42 -11.46
C ALA A 223 9.52 -9.36 -12.46
N GLU A 224 10.12 -9.57 -13.63
CA GLU A 224 9.64 -10.47 -14.67
C GLU A 224 9.66 -11.91 -14.17
N LYS A 225 10.79 -12.36 -13.61
CA LYS A 225 10.95 -13.71 -13.07
C LYS A 225 9.99 -13.96 -11.89
N ALA A 226 9.85 -12.99 -11.00
CA ALA A 226 8.86 -13.06 -9.92
C ALA A 226 7.44 -13.20 -10.49
N SER A 227 7.08 -12.39 -11.48
CA SER A 227 5.76 -12.46 -12.12
C SER A 227 5.48 -13.81 -12.79
N GLU A 228 6.50 -14.44 -13.40
CA GLU A 228 6.45 -15.81 -13.93
C GLU A 228 6.23 -16.83 -12.81
N HIS A 229 7.05 -16.80 -11.75
CA HIS A 229 6.91 -17.69 -10.60
C HIS A 229 5.49 -17.64 -10.04
N ARG A 230 4.95 -16.43 -9.83
CA ARG A 230 3.58 -16.25 -9.35
C ARG A 230 2.53 -16.84 -10.30
N LYS A 231 2.69 -16.63 -11.62
CA LYS A 231 1.77 -17.18 -12.63
C LYS A 231 1.76 -18.70 -12.56
N ASP A 232 2.93 -19.31 -12.51
CA ASP A 232 3.08 -20.76 -12.52
C ASP A 232 2.67 -21.40 -11.20
N PHE A 233 2.99 -20.77 -10.07
CA PHE A 233 2.52 -21.15 -8.75
C PHE A 233 0.98 -21.19 -8.69
N LEU A 234 0.31 -20.12 -9.15
CA LEU A 234 -1.16 -20.09 -9.20
C LEU A 234 -1.73 -21.11 -10.18
N ASN A 235 -1.05 -21.38 -11.30
CA ASN A 235 -1.49 -22.41 -12.25
C ASN A 235 -1.41 -23.82 -11.63
N ARG A 236 -0.27 -24.17 -11.03
CA ARG A 236 -0.04 -25.48 -10.39
C ARG A 236 -0.92 -25.68 -9.15
N SER A 237 -1.25 -24.60 -8.44
CA SER A 237 -2.16 -24.64 -7.29
C SER A 237 -3.56 -25.17 -7.62
N ARG A 238 -3.97 -25.23 -8.91
CA ARG A 238 -5.28 -25.77 -9.30
C ARG A 238 -5.39 -27.28 -9.13
N GLY A 239 -4.28 -28.01 -9.23
CA GLY A 239 -4.23 -29.48 -9.11
C GLY A 239 -3.60 -29.97 -7.80
N ASN A 240 -3.22 -29.06 -6.91
CA ASN A 240 -2.53 -29.39 -5.67
C ASN A 240 -3.53 -29.47 -4.50
N SER A 241 -3.51 -30.58 -3.76
CA SER A 241 -4.43 -30.88 -2.66
C SER A 241 -4.35 -29.88 -1.50
N ILE A 242 -3.22 -29.19 -1.31
CA ILE A 242 -3.06 -28.11 -0.32
C ILE A 242 -4.10 -27.00 -0.54
N PHE A 243 -4.46 -26.76 -1.81
CA PHE A 243 -5.43 -25.72 -2.19
C PHE A 243 -6.85 -26.25 -2.35
N ASN A 244 -7.12 -27.50 -1.94
CA ASN A 244 -8.48 -28.05 -1.95
C ASN A 244 -9.43 -27.14 -1.18
N HIS A 245 -10.62 -26.94 -1.74
CA HIS A 245 -11.64 -26.03 -1.21
C HIS A 245 -11.22 -24.55 -1.14
N ARG A 246 -10.15 -24.13 -1.80
CA ARG A 246 -9.90 -22.70 -2.07
C ARG A 246 -11.00 -22.16 -2.98
N VAL A 247 -11.64 -21.09 -2.55
CA VAL A 247 -12.79 -20.46 -3.23
C VAL A 247 -12.47 -19.06 -3.76
N GLY A 248 -11.35 -18.47 -3.35
CA GLY A 248 -10.86 -17.23 -3.91
C GLY A 248 -9.46 -16.90 -3.44
N TYR A 249 -8.84 -15.89 -4.07
CA TYR A 249 -7.58 -15.31 -3.62
C TYR A 249 -7.43 -13.85 -4.08
N ILE A 250 -6.60 -13.11 -3.38
CA ILE A 250 -6.09 -11.79 -3.76
C ILE A 250 -4.58 -11.87 -3.64
N TRP A 251 -3.86 -11.23 -4.57
CA TRP A 251 -2.41 -11.13 -4.46
C TRP A 251 -1.91 -9.76 -4.88
N LYS A 252 -0.76 -9.40 -4.33
CA LYS A 252 0.00 -8.21 -4.69
C LYS A 252 1.49 -8.52 -4.74
N LEU A 253 2.17 -8.06 -5.78
CA LEU A 253 3.62 -8.02 -5.88
C LEU A 253 4.12 -6.69 -5.33
N GLU A 254 5.06 -6.76 -4.41
CA GLU A 254 5.72 -5.60 -3.81
C GLU A 254 7.23 -5.71 -3.93
N TYR A 255 7.90 -4.62 -3.57
CA TYR A 255 9.36 -4.58 -3.49
C TYR A 255 9.76 -3.95 -2.16
N GLY A 256 10.38 -4.76 -1.32
CA GLY A 256 11.01 -4.33 -0.07
C GLY A 256 12.48 -4.03 -0.31
N GLU A 257 13.05 -3.17 0.53
CA GLU A 257 14.48 -2.92 0.53
C GLU A 257 15.28 -4.20 0.81
N TYR A 258 14.83 -4.97 1.80
CA TYR A 258 15.45 -6.21 2.23
C TYR A 258 14.87 -7.40 1.45
N ASP A 259 13.56 -7.64 1.49
CA ASP A 259 12.93 -8.79 0.82
C ASP A 259 12.97 -8.75 -0.72
N LYS A 260 13.36 -7.62 -1.31
CA LYS A 260 13.28 -7.37 -2.75
C LYS A 260 11.86 -7.70 -3.23
N HIS A 261 11.71 -8.41 -4.35
CA HIS A 261 10.40 -8.82 -4.85
C HIS A 261 9.75 -9.87 -3.95
N HIS A 262 8.54 -9.58 -3.45
CA HIS A 262 7.76 -10.51 -2.65
C HIS A 262 6.26 -10.35 -2.92
N PHE A 263 5.48 -11.36 -2.55
CA PHE A 263 4.05 -11.41 -2.78
C PHE A 263 3.26 -11.44 -1.48
N HIS A 264 2.36 -10.49 -1.29
CA HIS A 264 1.29 -10.64 -0.31
C HIS A 264 0.14 -11.41 -0.92
N PHE A 265 -0.25 -12.52 -0.33
CA PHE A 265 -1.45 -13.28 -0.69
C PHE A 265 -2.49 -13.23 0.43
N ALA A 266 -3.75 -13.12 0.04
CA ALA A 266 -4.89 -13.47 0.86
C ALA A 266 -5.67 -14.59 0.18
N PHE A 267 -5.67 -15.79 0.76
CA PHE A 267 -6.42 -16.94 0.30
C PHE A 267 -7.73 -17.09 1.07
N PHE A 268 -8.79 -17.48 0.36
CA PHE A 268 -10.10 -17.74 0.93
C PHE A 268 -10.46 -19.19 0.67
N PHE A 269 -10.78 -19.92 1.73
CA PHE A 269 -11.25 -21.31 1.65
C PHE A 269 -12.68 -21.43 2.20
N ASP A 270 -13.40 -22.46 1.74
CA ASP A 270 -14.69 -22.83 2.32
C ASP A 270 -14.49 -23.33 3.77
N GLY A 271 -14.76 -22.47 4.75
CA GLY A 271 -14.58 -22.77 6.17
C GLY A 271 -15.58 -23.80 6.72
N ALA A 272 -16.54 -24.27 5.91
CA ALA A 272 -17.34 -25.44 6.24
C ALA A 272 -16.59 -26.76 5.96
N LYS A 273 -15.56 -26.73 5.10
CA LYS A 273 -14.81 -27.90 4.65
C LYS A 273 -13.40 -27.97 5.23
N VAL A 274 -12.78 -26.82 5.48
CA VAL A 274 -11.42 -26.76 6.01
C VAL A 274 -11.35 -25.97 7.32
N ARG A 275 -10.32 -26.25 8.11
CA ARG A 275 -9.99 -25.59 9.39
C ARG A 275 -8.48 -25.35 9.46
N ASN A 276 -8.05 -24.64 10.51
CA ASN A 276 -6.65 -24.39 10.83
C ASN A 276 -5.91 -23.61 9.73
N ASP A 277 -6.16 -22.30 9.69
CA ASP A 277 -5.50 -21.37 8.76
C ASP A 277 -3.98 -21.41 8.87
N TRP A 278 -3.44 -21.58 10.08
CA TRP A 278 -2.00 -21.64 10.30
C TRP A 278 -1.37 -22.86 9.63
N PHE A 279 -1.97 -24.05 9.80
CA PHE A 279 -1.45 -25.27 9.18
C PHE A 279 -1.45 -25.16 7.65
N ILE A 280 -2.57 -24.74 7.04
CA ILE A 280 -2.66 -24.56 5.59
C ILE A 280 -1.66 -23.52 5.10
N GLY A 281 -1.47 -22.42 5.85
CA GLY A 281 -0.46 -21.41 5.56
C GLY A 281 0.95 -21.99 5.48
N ASN A 282 1.34 -22.80 6.46
CA ASN A 282 2.66 -23.42 6.46
C ASN A 282 2.83 -24.42 5.31
N GLU A 283 1.82 -25.20 4.97
CA GLU A 283 1.90 -26.12 3.83
C GLU A 283 2.03 -25.37 2.50
N ILE A 284 1.31 -24.26 2.31
CA ILE A 284 1.50 -23.37 1.15
C ILE A 284 2.90 -22.78 1.12
N GLY A 285 3.42 -22.36 2.28
CA GLY A 285 4.76 -21.82 2.42
C GLY A 285 5.86 -22.83 2.06
N LYS A 286 5.78 -24.05 2.60
CA LYS A 286 6.69 -25.15 2.23
C LYS A 286 6.60 -25.47 0.74
N TYR A 287 5.39 -25.50 0.18
CA TYR A 287 5.20 -25.70 -1.25
C TYR A 287 5.83 -24.58 -2.08
N TRP A 288 5.82 -23.33 -1.62
CA TRP A 288 6.53 -22.24 -2.28
C TRP A 288 8.05 -22.48 -2.29
N ILE A 289 8.64 -22.89 -1.17
CA ILE A 289 10.07 -23.25 -1.09
C ILE A 289 10.39 -24.33 -2.11
N GLU A 290 9.64 -25.44 -2.12
CA GLU A 290 9.82 -26.54 -3.06
C GLU A 290 9.67 -26.09 -4.53
N PHE A 291 8.61 -25.32 -4.82
CA PHE A 291 8.32 -24.79 -6.16
C PHE A 291 9.46 -23.94 -6.71
N THR A 292 10.09 -23.15 -5.84
CA THR A 292 11.27 -22.32 -6.14
C THR A 292 12.60 -23.05 -6.00
N GLN A 293 12.60 -24.39 -5.84
CA GLN A 293 13.81 -25.21 -5.72
C GLN A 293 14.71 -24.78 -4.55
N GLY A 294 14.12 -24.32 -3.45
CA GLY A 294 14.84 -23.87 -2.25
C GLY A 294 15.05 -22.36 -2.17
N ASP A 295 14.91 -21.61 -3.27
CA ASP A 295 15.14 -20.15 -3.28
C ASP A 295 14.08 -19.35 -2.53
N GLY A 296 12.93 -19.96 -2.26
CA GLY A 296 11.79 -19.32 -1.62
C GLY A 296 11.90 -19.26 -0.11
N ALA A 297 11.21 -18.28 0.45
CA ALA A 297 10.93 -18.11 1.87
C ALA A 297 9.47 -17.64 2.04
N TYR A 298 8.92 -17.73 3.25
CA TYR A 298 7.54 -17.32 3.50
C TYR A 298 7.30 -16.87 4.94
N HIS A 299 6.23 -16.10 5.12
CA HIS A 299 5.70 -15.71 6.41
C HIS A 299 4.18 -15.83 6.45
N VAL A 300 3.64 -16.60 7.41
CA VAL A 300 2.20 -16.71 7.62
C VAL A 300 1.76 -15.68 8.64
N CYS A 301 0.87 -14.77 8.24
CA CYS A 301 0.32 -13.77 9.16
C CYS A 301 -0.58 -14.47 10.20
N TYR A 302 -0.28 -14.31 11.49
CA TYR A 302 -1.05 -14.94 12.57
C TYR A 302 -1.91 -13.94 13.35
N LYS A 303 -3.08 -14.39 13.82
CA LYS A 303 -4.15 -13.54 14.38
C LYS A 303 -3.70 -12.68 15.56
N THR A 304 -2.81 -13.21 16.41
CA THR A 304 -2.34 -12.52 17.63
C THR A 304 -1.37 -11.36 17.34
N GLN A 305 -0.84 -11.26 16.12
CA GLN A 305 0.09 -10.21 15.72
C GLN A 305 -0.62 -8.90 15.35
N TYR A 306 -1.96 -8.89 15.26
CA TYR A 306 -2.72 -7.75 14.76
C TYR A 306 -3.76 -7.26 15.77
N LYS A 307 -3.78 -5.94 16.04
CA LYS A 307 -4.82 -5.29 16.84
C LYS A 307 -6.24 -5.49 16.27
N ARG A 308 -6.34 -5.71 14.96
CA ARG A 308 -7.58 -6.01 14.23
C ARG A 308 -7.37 -7.26 13.37
N PRO A 309 -7.61 -8.47 13.91
CA PRO A 309 -7.39 -9.69 13.16
C PRO A 309 -8.39 -9.78 11.99
N GLY A 310 -7.86 -9.82 10.76
CA GLY A 310 -8.62 -10.03 9.52
C GLY A 310 -8.39 -11.41 8.90
N VAL A 311 -7.93 -12.37 9.70
CA VAL A 311 -7.53 -13.73 9.29
C VAL A 311 -8.20 -14.78 10.18
N GLY A 312 -8.24 -16.02 9.72
CA GLY A 312 -8.88 -17.13 10.39
C GLY A 312 -10.30 -17.42 9.93
N MET A 313 -11.05 -18.10 10.79
CA MET A 313 -12.45 -18.43 10.53
C MET A 313 -13.30 -17.18 10.71
N ILE A 314 -13.90 -16.71 9.61
CA ILE A 314 -14.78 -15.55 9.59
C ILE A 314 -16.15 -16.00 9.13
N ARG A 315 -17.18 -15.76 9.93
CA ARG A 315 -18.56 -16.09 9.56
C ARG A 315 -19.19 -14.95 8.77
N HIS A 316 -20.16 -15.28 7.91
CA HIS A 316 -20.88 -14.28 7.13
C HIS A 316 -21.65 -13.24 7.98
N ASP A 317 -22.06 -13.63 9.19
CA ASP A 317 -22.79 -12.81 10.17
C ASP A 317 -21.86 -12.07 11.15
N ASP A 318 -20.56 -12.36 11.15
CA ASP A 318 -19.56 -11.69 11.97
C ASP A 318 -19.13 -10.38 11.32
N ARG A 319 -19.88 -9.31 11.62
CA ARG A 319 -19.62 -7.98 11.03
C ARG A 319 -18.24 -7.43 11.41
N GLN A 320 -17.78 -7.64 12.64
CA GLN A 320 -16.52 -7.09 13.12
C GLN A 320 -15.33 -7.73 12.40
N MET A 321 -15.30 -9.06 12.27
CA MET A 321 -14.22 -9.74 11.56
C MET A 321 -14.25 -9.46 10.06
N ARG A 322 -15.44 -9.32 9.45
CA ARG A 322 -15.58 -8.87 8.06
C ARG A 322 -15.03 -7.45 7.87
N ASP A 323 -15.31 -6.54 8.79
CA ASP A 323 -14.74 -5.19 8.75
C ASP A 323 -13.22 -5.20 8.93
N ASN A 324 -12.69 -5.97 9.87
CA ASN A 324 -11.24 -6.12 10.06
C ASN A 324 -10.54 -6.65 8.79
N LEU A 325 -11.13 -7.67 8.15
CA LEU A 325 -10.67 -8.18 6.86
C LEU A 325 -10.68 -7.09 5.78
N MET A 326 -11.78 -6.35 5.64
CA MET A 326 -11.89 -5.29 4.64
C MET A 326 -10.90 -4.16 4.87
N PHE A 327 -10.68 -3.73 6.11
CA PHE A 327 -9.62 -2.78 6.44
C PHE A 327 -8.24 -3.33 6.06
N SER A 328 -7.94 -4.58 6.43
CA SER A 328 -6.67 -5.21 6.09
C SER A 328 -6.42 -5.26 4.58
N LEU A 329 -7.44 -5.56 3.78
CA LEU A 329 -7.29 -5.61 2.32
C LEU A 329 -7.28 -4.20 1.69
N ALA A 330 -7.94 -3.22 2.31
CA ALA A 330 -7.86 -1.82 1.89
C ALA A 330 -6.43 -1.28 2.00
N TYR A 331 -5.73 -1.61 3.09
CA TYR A 331 -4.31 -1.27 3.26
C TYR A 331 -3.45 -1.84 2.13
N LEU A 332 -3.64 -3.11 1.79
CA LEU A 332 -2.91 -3.78 0.71
C LEU A 332 -3.07 -3.04 -0.62
N VAL A 333 -4.29 -2.62 -0.96
CA VAL A 333 -4.57 -1.88 -2.20
C VAL A 333 -4.01 -0.46 -2.14
N LYS A 334 -4.20 0.25 -1.02
CA LYS A 334 -3.85 1.66 -0.91
C LYS A 334 -2.34 1.93 -0.93
N LYS A 335 -1.51 0.96 -0.53
CA LYS A 335 -0.05 1.10 -0.52
C LYS A 335 0.53 1.42 -1.92
N GLU A 336 -0.11 0.98 -3.01
CA GLU A 336 0.33 1.31 -4.38
C GLU A 336 0.31 2.82 -4.70
N GLN A 337 -0.42 3.62 -3.92
CA GLN A 337 -0.54 5.06 -4.13
C GLN A 337 0.73 5.83 -3.72
N PHE A 338 1.50 5.30 -2.77
CA PHE A 338 2.55 6.06 -2.06
C PHE A 338 3.96 5.70 -2.51
N LEU A 339 4.23 4.41 -2.73
CA LEU A 339 5.54 3.92 -3.14
C LEU A 339 5.42 2.57 -3.85
N ARG A 340 6.05 2.43 -5.00
CA ARG A 340 6.21 1.14 -5.70
C ARG A 340 7.53 1.08 -6.45
N LYS A 341 8.14 -0.10 -6.62
CA LYS A 341 9.27 -0.23 -7.55
C LYS A 341 8.78 -0.09 -8.98
N LYS A 342 9.59 0.51 -9.85
CA LYS A 342 9.31 0.51 -11.30
C LYS A 342 9.36 -0.93 -11.80
N ILE A 343 8.19 -1.47 -12.12
CA ILE A 343 8.05 -2.76 -12.79
C ILE A 343 7.91 -2.49 -14.29
N SER A 344 8.34 -3.42 -15.16
CA SER A 344 8.09 -3.29 -16.59
C SER A 344 6.61 -3.03 -16.89
N LYS A 345 6.32 -2.24 -17.93
CA LYS A 345 4.97 -1.75 -18.26
C LYS A 345 3.90 -2.84 -18.45
N ARG A 346 4.29 -4.11 -18.57
CA ARG A 346 3.39 -5.26 -18.84
C ARG A 346 3.08 -6.12 -17.61
N ALA A 347 3.86 -6.03 -16.53
CA ALA A 347 3.65 -6.88 -15.36
C ALA A 347 2.58 -6.27 -14.43
N LYS A 348 1.58 -7.09 -14.09
CA LYS A 348 0.56 -6.72 -13.10
C LYS A 348 1.17 -6.80 -11.71
N ALA A 349 0.94 -5.78 -10.89
CA ALA A 349 1.35 -5.78 -9.49
C ALA A 349 0.23 -6.26 -8.55
N PHE A 350 -1.02 -6.35 -9.02
CA PHE A 350 -2.17 -6.71 -8.19
C PHE A 350 -3.24 -7.44 -9.01
N SER A 351 -3.91 -8.43 -8.42
CA SER A 351 -5.12 -9.04 -8.98
C SER A 351 -5.90 -9.84 -7.94
N THR A 352 -7.19 -10.00 -8.19
CA THR A 352 -8.06 -10.95 -7.50
C THR A 352 -8.31 -12.19 -8.36
N SER A 353 -8.81 -13.27 -7.75
CA SER A 353 -9.42 -14.40 -8.46
C SER A 353 -10.78 -14.01 -9.04
N PHE A 354 -11.34 -14.87 -9.89
CA PHE A 354 -12.72 -14.72 -10.35
C PHE A 354 -13.71 -14.85 -9.19
N LYS A 355 -14.82 -14.11 -9.29
CA LYS A 355 -15.96 -14.23 -8.37
C LYS A 355 -16.60 -15.61 -8.51
N PRO A 356 -17.11 -16.21 -7.44
CA PRO A 356 -17.88 -17.44 -7.56
C PRO A 356 -19.14 -17.21 -8.41
N LYS A 357 -19.52 -18.19 -9.24
CA LYS A 357 -20.82 -18.17 -9.94
C LYS A 357 -21.96 -18.06 -8.92
N SER A 358 -22.94 -17.20 -9.21
CA SER A 358 -24.15 -17.02 -8.42
C SER A 358 -24.93 -18.34 -8.35
N ARG A 359 -25.53 -18.62 -7.18
CA ARG A 359 -26.42 -19.78 -7.03
C ARG A 359 -27.79 -19.41 -7.59
N VAL A 360 -28.08 -19.81 -8.83
CA VAL A 360 -29.45 -19.79 -9.34
C VAL A 360 -30.25 -20.86 -8.57
N GLY A 361 -31.31 -20.46 -7.86
CA GLY A 361 -32.27 -21.38 -7.23
C GLY A 361 -31.88 -22.03 -5.89
N ALA A 362 -30.91 -21.50 -5.14
CA ALA A 362 -30.53 -22.13 -3.86
C ALA A 362 -31.56 -21.93 -2.74
N ARG A 363 -31.98 -23.04 -2.12
CA ARG A 363 -32.75 -23.07 -0.86
C ARG A 363 -31.89 -22.57 0.31
N GLY A 364 -32.45 -21.69 1.15
CA GLY A 364 -31.83 -21.20 2.38
C GLY A 364 -32.12 -19.71 2.67
N ARG A 365 -31.80 -19.26 3.90
CA ARG A 365 -31.97 -17.85 4.32
C ARG A 365 -31.16 -16.92 3.42
N LYS A 366 -31.81 -15.90 2.84
CA LYS A 366 -31.14 -14.82 2.10
C LYS A 366 -30.11 -14.15 3.00
N ARG A 367 -28.86 -14.09 2.54
CA ARG A 367 -27.76 -13.42 3.24
C ARG A 367 -27.68 -11.98 2.75
N LYS A 368 -27.43 -11.04 3.67
CA LYS A 368 -27.31 -9.62 3.36
C LYS A 368 -25.91 -9.31 2.84
N SER A 369 -25.83 -8.50 1.80
CA SER A 369 -24.57 -7.91 1.34
C SER A 369 -24.04 -6.92 2.38
N LEU A 370 -22.74 -6.62 2.33
CA LEU A 370 -22.16 -5.53 3.14
C LEU A 370 -22.85 -4.18 2.87
N ASN A 371 -23.29 -3.93 1.63
CA ASN A 371 -24.08 -2.75 1.26
C ASN A 371 -25.40 -2.66 2.03
N GLU A 372 -26.20 -3.74 2.03
CA GLU A 372 -27.49 -3.79 2.73
C GLU A 372 -27.35 -3.66 4.25
N ALA A 373 -26.20 -4.05 4.80
CA ALA A 373 -25.93 -3.95 6.23
C ALA A 373 -25.61 -2.52 6.69
N LEU A 374 -25.14 -1.65 5.79
CA LEU A 374 -24.81 -0.24 6.07
C LEU A 374 -26.03 0.68 6.02
N VAL A 375 -27.04 0.35 5.21
CA VAL A 375 -28.28 1.14 5.07
C VAL A 375 -29.23 0.98 6.28
N ILE A 376 -28.98 0.00 7.15
CA ILE A 376 -29.84 -0.36 8.29
C ILE A 376 -29.33 0.25 9.61
N ASN A 377 -28.12 0.82 9.60
CA ASN A 377 -27.55 1.56 10.73
C ASN A 377 -27.57 3.05 10.42
#